data_AF-M1FVU3-F1
#
_entry.id   AF-M1FVU3-F1
#
_cell.length_a   1.000
_cell.length_b   1.000
_cell.length_c   1.000
_cell.angle_alpha   90.00
_cell.angle_beta   90.00
_cell.angle_gamma   90.00
#
_symmetry.space_group_name_H-M   'P 1'
#
loop_
_entity.id
_entity.type
_entity.pdbx_description
1 polymer ?
#
loop_
_entity_poly.entity_id
_entity_poly.type
_entity_poly.pdbx_seq_one_letter_code
_entity_poly.pdbx_strand_id
1 'polypeptide(L)' 'MLNEIVKYENSLNDVSFRKFNPNELDLFFSICSKSKDRYTEEIEFSFEQLKDLSNYSPTSVKRFMNDWDKTYTKMLGLT' A
#
# COMPACT_ATOMS: atom_id res chain seq x y z
N MET A 1 9.74 -17.15 5.04
CA MET A 1 9.07 -16.13 4.20
C MET A 1 9.86 -16.00 2.93
N LEU A 2 9.23 -16.24 1.78
CA LEU A 2 9.82 -15.97 0.47
C LEU A 2 9.87 -14.45 0.31
N ASN A 3 11.07 -13.87 0.24
CA ASN A 3 11.24 -12.48 -0.18
C ASN A 3 10.92 -12.42 -1.68
N GLU A 4 9.64 -12.28 -2.01
CA GLU A 4 9.21 -12.10 -3.40
C GLU A 4 9.75 -10.77 -3.91
N ILE A 5 10.62 -10.85 -4.91
CA ILE A 5 11.12 -9.66 -5.62
C ILE A 5 9.99 -9.18 -6.52
N VAL A 6 9.28 -8.14 -6.08
CA VAL A 6 8.23 -7.53 -6.88
C VAL A 6 8.86 -6.61 -7.92
N LYS A 7 8.76 -6.99 -9.20
CA LYS A 7 9.16 -6.16 -10.34
C LYS A 7 8.00 -5.26 -10.74
N TYR A 8 8.28 -3.96 -10.77
CA TYR A 8 7.37 -2.90 -11.18
C TYR A 8 7.75 -2.33 -12.55
N GLU A 9 6.80 -1.70 -13.22
CA GLU A 9 6.97 -1.05 -14.52
C GLU A 9 7.77 0.27 -14.35
N ASN A 10 8.52 0.70 -15.36
CA ASN A 10 9.44 1.84 -15.22
C ASN A 10 8.74 3.17 -14.96
N SER A 11 7.48 3.28 -15.36
CA SER A 11 6.59 4.42 -15.10
C SER A 11 6.44 4.76 -13.62
N LEU A 12 6.65 3.79 -12.72
CA LEU A 12 6.63 4.03 -11.27
C LEU A 12 7.80 4.89 -10.79
N ASN A 13 8.89 4.99 -11.55
CA ASN A 13 10.00 5.89 -11.21
C ASN A 13 9.65 7.37 -11.41
N ASP A 14 8.65 7.66 -12.25
CA ASP A 14 8.18 9.02 -12.50
C ASP A 14 7.18 9.50 -11.43
N VAL A 15 6.67 8.57 -10.62
CA VAL A 15 5.73 8.86 -9.54
C VAL A 15 6.46 9.48 -8.34
N SER A 16 6.02 10.68 -7.93
CA SER A 16 6.63 11.40 -6.81
C SER A 16 6.13 10.88 -5.45
N PHE A 17 6.88 9.96 -4.86
CA PHE A 17 6.60 9.43 -3.52
C PHE A 17 7.06 10.31 -2.35
N ARG A 18 7.52 11.55 -2.59
CA ARG A 18 8.08 12.43 -1.54
C ARG A 18 7.14 12.68 -0.35
N LYS A 19 5.83 12.55 -0.55
CA LYS A 19 4.82 12.76 0.50
C LYS A 19 4.52 11.50 1.31
N PHE A 20 5.06 10.35 0.91
CA PHE A 20 4.82 9.07 1.57
C PHE A 20 5.92 8.81 2.61
N ASN A 21 5.52 8.29 3.77
CA ASN A 21 6.43 7.75 4.76
C ASN A 21 6.75 6.26 4.46
N PRO A 22 7.75 5.65 5.10
CA PRO A 22 8.14 4.26 4.82
C PRO A 22 6.99 3.26 4.95
N ASN A 23 6.16 3.38 6.00
CA ASN A 23 5.03 2.48 6.21
C ASN A 23 3.93 2.66 5.15
N GLU A 24 3.70 3.90 4.70
CA GLU A 24 2.75 4.21 3.62
C GLU A 24 3.23 3.66 2.27
N LEU A 25 4.55 3.68 2.03
CA LEU A 25 5.17 3.08 0.85
C LEU A 25 5.10 1.55 0.86
N ASP A 26 5.47 0.92 1.98
CA ASP A 26 5.40 -0.53 2.14
C ASP A 26 3.98 -1.03 1.90
N LEU A 27 2.99 -0.28 2.39
CA LEU A 27 1.60 -0.57 2.15
C LEU A 27 1.20 -0.40 0.68
N PHE A 28 1.57 0.72 0.05
CA PHE A 28 1.28 0.98 -1.37
C PHE A 28 1.81 -0.15 -2.26
N PHE A 29 3.08 -0.50 -2.08
CA PHE A 29 3.71 -1.57 -2.86
C PHE A 29 3.11 -2.95 -2.55
N SER A 30 2.71 -3.20 -1.30
CA SER A 30 2.00 -4.43 -0.93
C SER A 30 0.67 -4.58 -1.66
N ILE A 31 -0.09 -3.49 -1.80
CA ILE A 31 -1.34 -3.47 -2.56
C ILE A 31 -1.06 -3.66 -4.05
N CYS A 32 -0.10 -2.92 -4.63
CA CYS A 32 0.28 -3.06 -6.03
C CYS A 32 0.73 -4.49 -6.38
N SER A 33 1.45 -5.15 -5.46
CA SER A 33 1.83 -6.55 -5.63
C SER A 33 0.62 -7.48 -5.66
N LYS A 34 -0.37 -7.26 -4.79
CA LYS A 34 -1.62 -8.05 -4.74
C LYS A 34 -2.56 -7.76 -5.90
N SER A 35 -2.56 -6.55 -6.45
CA SER A 35 -3.39 -6.16 -7.58
C SER A 35 -2.80 -6.52 -8.93
N LYS A 36 -1.48 -6.72 -9.02
CA LYS A 36 -0.80 -7.13 -10.25
C LYS A 36 -1.41 -8.37 -10.90
N ASP A 37 -1.85 -9.34 -10.10
CA ASP A 37 -2.43 -10.60 -10.60
C ASP A 37 -3.94 -10.49 -10.90
N ARG A 38 -4.56 -9.35 -10.57
CA ARG A 38 -6.01 -9.12 -10.63
C ARG A 38 -6.31 -7.83 -11.40
N TYR A 39 -6.11 -7.88 -12.71
CA TYR A 39 -6.21 -6.74 -13.62
C TYR A 39 -7.52 -5.95 -13.55
N THR A 40 -8.68 -6.63 -13.48
CA THR A 40 -10.02 -5.99 -13.57
C THR A 40 -10.97 -6.41 -12.46
N GLU A 41 -10.51 -7.21 -11.51
CA GLU A 41 -11.33 -7.64 -10.38
C GLU A 41 -11.33 -6.55 -9.30
N GLU A 42 -12.47 -6.33 -8.66
CA GLU A 42 -12.52 -5.60 -7.41
C GLU A 42 -11.72 -6.35 -6.35
N ILE A 43 -10.80 -5.64 -5.70
CA ILE A 43 -9.96 -6.22 -4.65
C ILE A 43 -10.47 -5.70 -3.32
N GLU A 44 -11.06 -6.59 -2.55
CA GLU A 44 -11.44 -6.32 -1.16
C GLU A 44 -10.31 -6.78 -0.23
N PHE A 45 -9.86 -5.88 0.64
CA PHE A 45 -8.91 -6.20 1.70
C PHE A 45 -9.59 -6.09 3.05
N SER A 46 -9.46 -7.14 3.87
CA SER A 46 -9.89 -7.07 5.26
C SER A 46 -8.93 -6.20 6.07
N PHE A 47 -9.42 -5.65 7.18
CA PHE A 47 -8.61 -4.87 8.11
C PHE A 47 -7.35 -5.61 8.57
N GLU A 48 -7.48 -6.92 8.85
CA GLU A 48 -6.37 -7.77 9.29
C GLU A 48 -5.34 -7.95 8.19
N GLN A 49 -5.77 -8.16 6.94
CA GLN A 49 -4.86 -8.26 5.80
C GLN A 49 -4.08 -6.96 5.60
N LEU A 50 -4.74 -5.81 5.73
CA LEU A 50 -4.07 -4.51 5.60
C LEU A 50 -3.02 -4.30 6.68
N LYS A 51 -3.30 -4.74 7.92
CA LYS A 51 -2.35 -4.69 9.03
C LYS A 51 -1.14 -5.58 8.80
N ASP A 52 -1.36 -6.80 8.30
CA ASP A 52 -0.30 -7.75 7.99
C ASP A 52 0.57 -7.26 6.80
N LEU A 53 -0.05 -6.69 5.77
CA LEU A 53 0.64 -6.17 4.58
C LEU A 53 1.51 -4.94 4.89
N SER A 54 1.06 -4.08 5.78
CA SER A 54 1.80 -2.88 6.17
C SER A 54 2.84 -3.13 7.27
N ASN A 55 2.98 -4.39 7.73
CA ASN A 55 3.74 -4.77 8.92
C ASN A 55 3.50 -3.80 10.10
N TYR A 56 2.28 -3.27 10.17
CA TYR A 56 1.96 -2.10 10.96
C TYR A 56 1.57 -2.61 12.34
N SER A 57 2.43 -2.31 13.31
CA SER A 57 2.21 -2.68 14.72
C SER A 57 1.77 -1.49 15.59
N PRO A 58 0.62 -0.82 15.35
CA PRO A 58 0.05 0.06 16.36
C PRO A 58 -0.69 -0.77 17.40
N THR A 59 -0.61 -0.29 18.62
CA THR A 59 -1.52 -0.63 19.71
C THR A 59 -2.94 -0.07 19.51
N SER A 60 -3.20 0.76 18.49
CA SER A 60 -4.50 1.43 18.26
C SER A 60 -5.01 1.32 16.81
N VAL A 61 -6.16 0.66 16.67
CA VAL A 61 -6.95 0.53 15.42
C VAL A 61 -7.31 1.89 14.81
N LYS A 62 -7.66 2.88 15.66
CA LYS A 62 -8.04 4.23 15.21
C LYS A 62 -6.90 4.95 14.49
N ARG A 63 -5.67 4.79 14.99
CA ARG A 63 -4.50 5.43 14.39
C ARG A 63 -4.22 4.81 13.01
N PHE A 64 -4.33 3.49 12.92
CA PHE A 64 -4.20 2.80 11.63
C PHE A 64 -5.21 3.28 10.60
N MET A 65 -6.50 3.37 10.95
CA MET A 65 -7.53 3.87 10.01
C MET A 65 -7.26 5.31 9.56
N ASN A 66 -6.78 6.17 10.44
CA ASN A 66 -6.45 7.55 10.09
C ASN A 66 -5.21 7.63 9.18
N ASP A 67 -4.21 6.79 9.42
CA ASP A 67 -3.03 6.71 8.56
C ASP A 67 -3.40 6.08 7.20
N TRP A 68 -4.35 5.14 7.20
CA TRP A 68 -4.95 4.56 5.99
C TRP A 68 -5.63 5.62 5.11
N ASP A 69 -6.51 6.43 5.71
CA ASP A 69 -7.24 7.48 5.01
C ASP A 69 -6.30 8.52 4.38
N LYS A 70 -5.23 8.88 5.10
CA LYS A 70 -4.17 9.73 4.58
C LYS A 70 -3.41 9.10 3.43
N THR A 71 -3.08 7.82 3.55
CA THR A 71 -2.37 7.08 2.49
C THR A 71 -3.23 7.05 1.23
N TYR A 72 -4.50 6.68 1.36
CA TYR A 72 -5.46 6.66 0.26
C TYR A 72 -5.59 8.04 -0.41
N THR A 73 -5.73 9.11 0.38
CA THR A 73 -5.77 10.49 -0.15
C THR A 73 -4.50 10.85 -0.93
N LYS A 74 -3.32 10.42 -0.45
CA LYS A 74 -2.05 10.64 -1.16
C LYS A 74 -1.98 9.83 -2.45
N MET A 75 -2.47 8.60 -2.46
CA MET A 75 -2.54 7.75 -3.66
C MET A 75 -3.42 8.37 -4.73
N LEU A 76 -4.61 8.90 -4.37
CA LEU A 76 -5.48 9.61 -5.31
C LEU A 76 -4.84 10.88 -5.89
N GLY A 77 -3.88 11.47 -5.17
CA GLY A 77 -3.11 12.63 -5.60
C GLY A 77 -1.86 12.29 -6.41
N LEU A 78 -1.60 11.01 -6.72
CA LEU A 78 -0.56 10.60 -7.65
C LEU A 78 -1.08 10.87 -9.07
N THR A 79 -0.64 11.97 -9.65
CA THR A 79 -0.87 12.36 -11.06
C THR A 79 0.42 12.29 -11.85
#